data_AF-A0AAU2A1I3-F1
#
_entry.id   AF-A0AAU2A1I3-F1
#
_cell.length_a   1.000
_cell.length_b   1.000
_cell.length_c   1.000
_cell.angle_alpha   90.00
_cell.angle_beta   90.00
_cell.angle_gamma   90.00
#
_symmetry.space_group_name_H-M   'P 1'
#
loop_
_entity.id
_entity.type
_entity.pdbx_description
1 polymer ?
#
loop_
_entity_poly.entity_id
_entity_poly.type
_entity_poly.pdbx_seq_one_letter_code
_entity_poly.pdbx_strand_id
1 'polypeptide(L)'
;MTPLTPLTPLTPWSNEGLGACAVVDPYAAHPGDDAWPTAAQPCDDLDYFLPPPNPAHRLDHPLTPHDHQRLALHAALTVAGIPPMPEDRAVIDRLSTLPAEVNNTLQRWLHHAR
;
A
#
# COMPACT_ATOMS: atom_id res chain seq x y z
N MET A 1 -19.64 -52.41 22.95
CA MET A 1 -18.18 -52.18 22.81
C MET A 1 -17.95 -51.44 21.51
N THR A 2 -17.71 -50.14 21.58
CA THR A 2 -17.11 -49.33 20.50
C THR A 2 -15.59 -49.59 20.47
N PRO A 3 -14.89 -49.24 19.38
CA PRO A 3 -14.31 -47.90 19.40
C PRO A 3 -14.65 -47.06 18.16
N LEU A 4 -14.80 -45.77 18.43
CA LEU A 4 -14.88 -44.66 17.47
C LEU A 4 -13.52 -44.46 16.79
N THR A 5 -13.53 -44.28 15.48
CA THR A 5 -12.37 -43.92 14.66
C THR A 5 -11.96 -42.46 14.95
N PRO A 6 -10.68 -42.15 15.16
CA PRO A 6 -10.23 -40.77 15.34
C PRO A 6 -10.26 -39.98 14.02
N LEU A 7 -10.79 -38.76 14.08
CA LEU A 7 -10.68 -37.75 13.02
C LEU A 7 -9.22 -37.30 12.92
N THR A 8 -8.64 -37.44 11.74
CA THR A 8 -7.31 -36.93 11.40
C THR A 8 -7.28 -35.40 11.58
N PRO A 9 -6.29 -34.82 12.28
CA PRO A 9 -6.14 -33.38 12.31
C PRO A 9 -5.77 -32.86 10.91
N LEU A 10 -6.50 -31.84 10.46
CA LEU A 10 -6.19 -31.05 9.28
C LEU A 10 -4.81 -30.40 9.51
N THR A 11 -3.81 -30.78 8.72
CA THR A 11 -2.47 -30.19 8.77
C THR A 11 -2.56 -28.68 8.62
N PRO A 12 -2.01 -27.88 9.55
CA PRO A 12 -1.80 -26.46 9.30
C PRO A 12 -0.72 -26.34 8.23
N TRP A 13 -1.15 -25.98 7.01
CA TRP A 13 -0.36 -25.32 5.98
C TRP A 13 1.11 -25.74 5.87
N SER A 14 1.40 -26.85 5.16
CA SER A 14 2.73 -27.06 4.60
C SER A 14 3.01 -25.94 3.59
N ASN A 15 3.93 -25.03 3.93
CA ASN A 15 4.42 -23.97 3.05
C ASN A 15 5.67 -24.40 2.26
N GLU A 16 5.81 -25.69 2.00
CA GLU A 16 6.98 -26.26 1.33
C GLU A 16 6.65 -26.40 -0.16
N GLY A 17 6.82 -25.34 -0.93
CA GLY A 17 6.59 -25.44 -2.39
C GLY A 17 6.38 -24.15 -3.16
N LEU A 18 6.48 -22.98 -2.55
CA LEU A 18 6.55 -21.74 -3.32
C LEU A 18 8.01 -21.47 -3.66
N GLY A 19 8.38 -21.88 -4.87
CA GLY A 19 9.61 -21.45 -5.53
C GLY A 19 9.78 -19.94 -5.34
N ALA A 20 10.99 -19.56 -4.95
CA ALA A 20 11.38 -18.23 -4.55
C ALA A 20 11.05 -17.16 -5.60
N CYS A 21 9.86 -16.59 -5.53
CA CYS A 21 9.69 -15.18 -5.83
C CYS A 21 10.24 -14.47 -4.61
N ALA A 22 11.54 -14.15 -4.61
CA ALA A 22 12.11 -13.25 -3.63
C ALA A 22 11.24 -12.00 -3.61
N VAL A 23 10.52 -11.78 -2.50
CA VAL A 23 9.99 -10.46 -2.18
C VAL A 23 11.24 -9.59 -2.09
N VAL A 24 11.53 -8.90 -3.19
CA VAL A 24 12.49 -7.82 -3.22
C VAL A 24 11.76 -6.70 -2.48
N ASP A 25 12.10 -6.52 -1.21
CA ASP A 25 11.73 -5.31 -0.51
C ASP A 25 12.38 -4.13 -1.27
N PRO A 26 11.60 -3.18 -1.83
CA PRO A 26 12.14 -2.03 -2.53
C PRO A 26 12.96 -1.10 -1.60
N TYR A 27 12.93 -1.35 -0.28
CA TYR A 27 13.74 -0.70 0.75
C TYR A 27 14.76 -1.64 1.42
N ALA A 28 14.93 -2.88 0.95
CA ALA A 28 16.07 -3.70 1.37
C ALA A 28 17.33 -3.08 0.78
N ALA A 29 17.95 -2.20 1.55
CA ALA A 29 19.20 -1.59 1.19
C ALA A 29 20.23 -2.71 0.91
N HIS A 30 20.83 -2.67 -0.28
CA HIS A 30 21.91 -3.58 -0.62
C HIS A 30 23.06 -3.27 0.35
N PRO A 31 23.59 -4.24 1.12
CA PRO A 31 24.57 -3.99 2.19
C PRO A 31 25.97 -3.57 1.67
N GLY A 32 26.06 -3.02 0.46
CA GLY A 32 27.26 -2.47 -0.14
C GLY A 32 27.05 -1.14 -0.87
N ASP A 33 25.82 -0.60 -0.92
CA ASP A 33 25.49 0.68 -1.58
C ASP A 33 24.76 1.64 -0.61
N ASP A 34 24.95 1.44 0.69
CA ASP A 34 24.40 2.24 1.80
C ASP A 34 25.03 3.63 1.94
N ALA A 35 25.78 4.10 0.94
CA ALA A 35 26.17 5.48 0.87
C ALA A 35 24.99 6.31 0.34
N TRP A 36 23.93 6.42 1.15
CA TRP A 36 23.19 7.68 1.19
C TRP A 36 24.26 8.78 1.27
N PRO A 37 24.27 9.77 0.35
CA PRO A 37 25.26 10.84 0.44
C PRO A 37 25.17 11.38 1.86
N THR A 38 26.28 11.32 2.59
CA THR A 38 26.36 11.86 3.95
C THR A 38 25.69 13.22 3.90
N ALA A 39 24.57 13.37 4.61
CA ALA A 39 23.91 14.66 4.75
C ALA A 39 25.02 15.64 5.11
N ALA A 40 25.24 16.64 4.24
CA ALA A 40 26.32 17.60 4.42
C ALA A 40 26.33 18.01 5.89
N GLN A 41 27.50 17.89 6.53
CA GLN A 41 27.67 18.08 7.97
C GLN A 41 26.87 19.29 8.44
N PRO A 42 26.22 19.23 9.63
CA PRO A 42 25.44 20.34 10.15
C PRO A 42 26.37 21.53 10.35
N CYS A 43 26.37 22.44 9.38
CA CYS A 43 26.88 23.78 9.55
C CYS A 43 25.89 24.45 10.49
N ASP A 44 26.23 24.48 11.78
CA ASP A 44 25.65 25.27 12.86
C ASP A 44 24.14 25.53 12.79
N ASP A 45 23.40 24.86 13.70
CA ASP A 45 22.22 25.38 14.41
C ASP A 45 21.42 26.49 13.68
N LEU A 46 20.91 26.17 12.50
CA LEU A 46 19.88 26.92 11.84
C LEU A 46 18.84 25.88 11.45
N ASP A 47 17.66 25.99 12.02
CA ASP A 47 16.44 25.40 11.44
C ASP A 47 16.45 25.79 9.96
N TYR A 48 16.93 24.88 9.12
CA TYR A 48 17.17 25.16 7.71
C TYR A 48 15.80 25.10 7.03
N PHE A 49 15.05 26.20 7.16
CA PHE A 49 13.80 26.40 6.47
C PHE A 49 14.09 26.45 4.98
N LEU A 50 14.07 25.27 4.35
CA LEU A 50 14.13 25.17 2.91
C LEU A 50 12.98 26.01 2.35
N PRO A 51 13.26 26.94 1.43
CA PRO A 51 12.19 27.70 0.79
C PRO A 51 11.24 26.71 0.09
N PRO A 52 9.93 26.99 0.07
CA PRO A 52 8.99 26.12 -0.61
C PRO A 52 9.44 25.92 -2.06
N PRO A 53 9.38 24.68 -2.59
CA PRO A 53 9.89 24.37 -3.91
C PRO A 53 9.17 25.22 -4.97
N ASN A 54 9.97 25.80 -5.89
CA ASN A 54 9.48 26.67 -6.93
C ASN A 54 8.36 25.97 -7.74
N PRO A 55 7.15 26.55 -7.85
CA PRO A 55 6.07 25.94 -8.61
C PRO A 55 6.43 25.71 -10.07
N ALA A 56 7.29 26.55 -10.67
CA ALA A 56 7.75 26.39 -12.05
C ALA A 56 8.65 25.16 -12.27
N HIS A 57 9.19 24.56 -11.21
CA HIS A 57 9.97 23.33 -11.26
C HIS A 57 9.12 22.08 -10.95
N ARG A 58 7.81 22.24 -10.71
CA ARG A 58 6.93 21.09 -10.49
C ARG A 58 6.73 20.37 -11.81
N LEU A 59 6.80 19.05 -11.74
CA LEU A 59 6.46 18.20 -12.86
C LEU A 59 4.96 18.31 -13.13
N ASP A 60 4.59 18.73 -14.35
CA ASP A 60 3.21 18.72 -14.83
C ASP A 60 2.79 17.27 -15.16
N HIS A 61 2.63 16.45 -14.12
CA HIS A 61 2.11 15.09 -14.24
C HIS A 61 0.70 15.05 -13.65
N PRO A 62 -0.34 15.30 -14.48
CA PRO A 62 -1.71 15.19 -14.02
C PRO A 62 -2.00 13.72 -13.67
N LEU A 63 -2.65 13.51 -12.54
CA LEU A 63 -3.14 12.19 -12.18
C LEU A 63 -4.21 11.75 -13.18
N THR A 64 -4.16 10.48 -13.58
CA THR A 64 -5.21 9.94 -14.42
C THR A 64 -6.53 9.86 -13.63
N PRO A 65 -7.70 9.85 -14.28
CA PRO A 65 -8.97 9.65 -13.57
C PRO A 65 -9.01 8.35 -12.76
N HIS A 66 -8.33 7.30 -13.24
CA HIS A 66 -8.14 6.04 -12.53
C HIS A 66 -7.32 6.21 -11.25
N ASP A 67 -6.20 6.93 -11.32
CA ASP A 67 -5.38 7.22 -10.13
C ASP A 67 -6.15 8.00 -9.08
N HIS A 68 -6.96 8.97 -9.51
CA HIS A 68 -7.86 9.71 -8.61
C HIS A 68 -8.86 8.77 -7.91
N GLN A 69 -9.49 7.86 -8.65
CA GLN A 69 -10.43 6.90 -8.07
C GLN A 69 -9.74 5.93 -7.11
N ARG A 70 -8.54 5.47 -7.46
CA ARG A 70 -7.71 4.60 -6.62
C ARG A 70 -7.38 5.26 -5.28
N LEU A 71 -6.93 6.52 -5.31
CA LEU A 71 -6.61 7.30 -4.10
C LEU A 71 -7.86 7.53 -3.24
N ALA A 72 -8.98 7.91 -3.86
CA ALA A 72 -10.21 8.19 -3.15
C ALA A 72 -10.79 6.94 -2.47
N LEU A 73 -10.75 5.79 -3.13
CA LEU A 73 -11.15 4.51 -2.55
C LEU A 73 -10.26 4.12 -1.36
N HIS A 74 -8.94 4.27 -1.51
CA HIS A 74 -7.98 4.00 -0.44
C HIS A 74 -8.25 4.86 0.81
N ALA A 75 -8.53 6.15 0.60
CA ALA A 75 -8.86 7.08 1.68
C ALA A 75 -10.19 6.70 2.36
N ALA A 76 -11.23 6.37 1.59
CA ALA A 76 -12.53 5.96 2.12
C ALA A 76 -12.43 4.70 3.00
N LEU A 77 -11.65 3.71 2.57
CA LEU A 77 -11.38 2.48 3.33
C LEU A 77 -10.64 2.78 4.64
N THR A 78 -9.59 3.60 4.59
CA THR A 78 -8.86 4.03 5.80
C THR A 78 -9.76 4.79 6.78
N VAL A 79 -10.61 5.70 6.30
CA VAL A 79 -11.58 6.44 7.14
C VAL A 79 -12.62 5.51 7.75
N ALA A 80 -13.04 4.46 7.02
CA ALA A 80 -13.92 3.42 7.52
C ALA A 80 -13.22 2.48 8.54
N GLY A 81 -11.91 2.65 8.79
CA GLY A 81 -11.15 1.81 9.71
C GLY A 81 -10.68 0.49 9.11
N ILE A 82 -10.70 0.36 7.79
CA ILE A 82 -10.27 -0.83 7.04
C ILE A 82 -9.03 -0.44 6.21
N PRO A 83 -7.84 -0.29 6.82
CA PRO A 83 -6.65 0.07 6.06
C PRO A 83 -6.33 -1.04 5.05
N PRO A 84 -6.22 -0.72 3.75
CA PRO A 84 -5.92 -1.73 2.74
C PRO A 84 -4.57 -2.39 2.99
N MET A 85 -4.52 -3.72 2.91
CA MET A 85 -3.26 -4.45 2.95
C MET A 85 -2.58 -4.46 1.57
N PRO A 86 -1.27 -4.71 1.48
CA PRO A 86 -0.57 -4.79 0.19
C PRO A 86 -1.19 -5.81 -0.78
N GLU A 87 -1.77 -6.88 -0.26
CA GLU A 87 -2.44 -7.94 -1.02
C GLU A 87 -3.73 -7.44 -1.70
N ASP A 88 -4.39 -6.44 -1.10
CA ASP A 88 -5.62 -5.84 -1.64
C ASP A 88 -5.35 -4.90 -2.82
N ARG A 89 -4.08 -4.60 -3.10
CA ARG A 89 -3.68 -3.62 -4.12
C ARG A 89 -4.25 -3.93 -5.49
N ALA A 90 -4.22 -5.19 -5.91
CA ALA A 90 -4.72 -5.62 -7.22
C ALA A 90 -6.26 -5.49 -7.30
N VAL A 91 -6.96 -5.75 -6.20
CA VAL A 91 -8.41 -5.61 -6.12
C VAL A 91 -8.80 -4.15 -6.19
N ILE A 92 -8.12 -3.29 -5.42
CA ILE A 92 -8.34 -1.84 -5.42
C ILE A 92 -8.06 -1.25 -6.80
N ASP A 93 -6.98 -1.68 -7.46
CA ASP A 93 -6.65 -1.21 -8.81
C ASP A 93 -7.77 -1.55 -9.81
N ARG A 94 -8.30 -2.77 -9.74
CA ARG A 94 -9.46 -3.19 -10.55
C ARG A 94 -10.72 -2.41 -10.19
N LEU A 95 -11.04 -2.19 -8.92
CA LEU A 95 -12.19 -1.39 -8.50
C LEU A 95 -12.10 0.06 -8.99
N SER A 96 -10.89 0.64 -9.02
CA SER A 96 -10.65 1.96 -9.58
C SER A 96 -10.75 2.05 -11.12
N THR A 97 -10.92 0.94 -11.82
CA THR A 97 -11.27 0.96 -13.26
C THR A 97 -12.77 1.04 -13.52
N LEU A 98 -13.60 0.82 -12.48
CA LEU A 98 -15.05 0.89 -12.60
C LEU A 98 -15.51 2.34 -12.90
N PRO A 99 -16.68 2.51 -13.56
CA PRO A 99 -17.22 3.83 -13.83
C PRO A 99 -17.33 4.68 -12.57
N ALA A 100 -17.11 6.00 -12.71
CA ALA A 100 -17.09 6.93 -11.58
C ALA A 100 -18.36 6.87 -10.71
N GLU A 101 -19.54 6.61 -11.29
CA GLU A 101 -20.79 6.47 -10.55
C GLU A 101 -20.78 5.29 -9.56
N VAL A 102 -20.16 4.18 -9.95
CA VAL A 102 -20.01 2.99 -9.11
C VAL A 102 -19.07 3.31 -7.95
N ASN A 103 -17.92 3.91 -8.25
CA ASN A 103 -16.94 4.32 -7.24
C ASN A 103 -17.53 5.33 -6.24
N ASN A 104 -18.31 6.32 -6.70
CA ASN A 104 -19.00 7.28 -5.83
C ASN A 104 -20.01 6.61 -4.90
N THR A 105 -20.77 5.64 -5.41
CA THR A 105 -21.74 4.91 -4.59
C THR A 105 -21.06 4.06 -3.53
N LEU A 106 -19.96 3.40 -3.90
CA LEU A 106 -19.16 2.57 -3.00
C LEU A 106 -18.54 3.42 -1.87
N GLN A 107 -17.95 4.57 -2.20
CA GLN A 107 -17.43 5.51 -1.20
C GLN A 107 -18.53 6.01 -0.25
N ARG A 108 -19.69 6.39 -0.79
CA ARG A 108 -20.84 6.80 0.02
C ARG A 108 -21.24 5.70 1.00
N TRP A 109 -21.28 4.44 0.59
CA TRP A 109 -21.55 3.33 1.52
C TRP A 109 -20.48 3.19 2.59
N LEU A 110 -19.20 3.25 2.23
CA LEU A 110 -18.09 3.17 3.18
C LEU A 110 -18.13 4.30 4.22
N HIS A 111 -18.56 5.51 3.82
CA HIS A 111 -18.73 6.62 4.74
C HIS A 111 -19.94 6.48 5.68
N HIS A 112 -20.93 5.67 5.32
CA HIS A 112 -22.16 5.48 6.08
C HIS A 112 -22.25 4.14 6.83
N ALA A 113 -21.37 3.18 6.57
CA ALA A 113 -21.41 1.83 7.14
C ALA A 113 -20.94 1.76 8.61
N ARG A 114 -20.96 2.87 9.35
CA ARG A 114 -20.45 2.99 10.71
C ARG A 114 -21.55 2.88 11.76
#